data_AF-A0A1I2BMV5-F1
#
_entry.id   AF-A0A1I2BMV5-F1
#
_cell.length_a   1.000
_cell.length_b   1.000
_cell.length_c   1.000
_cell.angle_alpha   90.00
_cell.angle_beta   90.00
_cell.angle_gamma   90.00
#
_symmetry.space_group_name_H-M   'P 1'
#
loop_
_entity.id
_entity.type
_entity.pdbx_description
1 polymer ?
#
loop_
_entity_poly.entity_id
_entity_poly.type
_entity_poly.pdbx_seq_one_letter_code
_entity_poly.pdbx_strand_id
1 'polypeptide(L)' 'MSRKIQKILIRQKTLMEMLDLSSSGFYELRKRDPSFPKPIKDGHSQQAPAFYVYEEVRCWLIDRMNARDKQDS' A
#
# COMPACT_ATOMS: atom_id res chain seq x y z
N MET A 1 14.46 2.22 -20.82
CA MET A 1 14.86 1.25 -19.78
C MET A 1 13.62 0.68 -19.13
N SER A 2 13.33 -0.61 -19.33
CA SER A 2 12.21 -1.28 -18.66
C SER A 2 12.51 -1.35 -17.17
N ARG A 3 11.84 -0.52 -16.37
CA ARG A 3 11.95 -0.56 -14.91
C ARG A 3 11.46 -1.94 -14.47
N LYS A 4 12.37 -2.85 -14.15
CA LYS A 4 12.02 -4.14 -13.53
C LYS A 4 11.42 -3.79 -12.16
N ILE A 5 10.09 -3.76 -12.09
CA ILE A 5 9.38 -3.66 -10.82
C ILE A 5 9.73 -4.94 -10.07
N GLN A 6 10.53 -4.80 -9.01
CA GLN A 6 10.77 -5.89 -8.08
C GLN A 6 9.42 -6.16 -7.41
N LYS A 7 8.78 -7.27 -7.78
CA LYS A 7 7.50 -7.69 -7.22
C LYS A 7 7.73 -8.34 -5.87
N ILE A 8 8.23 -7.56 -4.91
CA ILE A 8 8.34 -7.98 -3.52
C ILE A 8 6.92 -7.92 -2.95
N LEU A 9 6.37 -9.08 -2.63
CA LEU A 9 5.07 -9.20 -1.99
C LEU A 9 5.25 -9.14 -0.47
N ILE A 10 4.51 -8.22 0.16
CA ILE A 10 4.49 -8.05 1.61
C ILE A 10 3.10 -8.40 2.12
N ARG A 11 3.03 -9.10 3.26
CA ARG A 11 1.74 -9.44 3.88
C ARG A 11 1.10 -8.18 4.43
N GLN A 12 -0.24 -8.14 4.46
CA GLN A 12 -0.98 -7.03 5.06
C GLN A 12 -0.49 -6.69 6.48
N LYS A 13 -0.22 -7.70 7.32
CA LYS A 13 0.28 -7.48 8.68
C LYS A 13 1.60 -6.69 8.70
N THR A 14 2.55 -7.11 7.87
CA THR A 14 3.85 -6.43 7.75
C THR A 14 3.69 -5.02 7.17
N LEU A 15 2.77 -4.82 6.22
CA LEU A 15 2.47 -3.49 5.69
C LEU A 15 1.89 -2.56 6.76
N MET A 16 0.98 -3.05 7.59
CA MET A 16 0.42 -2.29 8.71
C MET A 16 1.52 -1.87 9.70
N GLU A 17 2.43 -2.79 10.05
CA GLU A 17 3.58 -2.50 10.90
C GLU A 17 4.53 -1.47 10.28
N MET A 18 4.82 -1.58 8.97
CA MET A 18 5.69 -0.61 8.26
C MET A 18 5.11 0.80 8.20
N LEU A 19 3.79 0.91 8.10
CA LEU A 19 3.09 2.20 8.06
C LEU A 19 2.73 2.72 9.47
N ASP A 20 3.09 1.98 10.52
CA ASP A 20 2.71 2.24 11.91
C ASP A 20 1.18 2.44 12.08
N LEU A 21 0.39 1.60 11.40
CA LEU A 21 -1.07 1.65 11.39
C LEU A 21 -1.68 0.53 12.22
N SER A 22 -2.70 0.87 13.01
CA SER A 22 -3.61 -0.11 13.58
C SER A 22 -4.53 -0.72 12.51
N SER A 23 -5.12 -1.88 12.80
CA SER A 23 -6.03 -2.57 11.87
C SER A 23 -7.19 -1.65 11.43
N SER A 24 -7.81 -0.93 12.37
CA SER A 24 -8.88 0.04 12.06
C SER A 24 -8.37 1.21 11.20
N GLY A 25 -7.21 1.79 11.55
CA GLY A 25 -6.60 2.87 10.79
C GLY A 25 -6.27 2.46 9.35
N PHE A 26 -5.81 1.22 9.15
CA PHE A 26 -5.54 0.66 7.84
C PHE A 26 -6.81 0.54 6.97
N TYR A 27 -7.91 0.02 7.52
CA TYR A 27 -9.17 -0.09 6.76
C TYR A 27 -9.76 1.28 6.44
N GLU A 28 -9.72 2.23 7.38
CA GLU A 28 -10.19 3.59 7.12
C GLU A 28 -9.32 4.32 6.09
N LEU A 29 -7.99 4.16 6.15
CA LEU A 29 -7.07 4.68 5.13
C LEU A 29 -7.47 4.17 3.74
N ARG A 30 -7.68 2.85 3.63
CA ARG A 30 -8.02 2.21 2.35
C ARG A 30 -9.41 2.64 1.82
N LYS A 31 -10.35 3.00 2.70
CA LYS A 31 -11.65 3.56 2.28
C LYS A 31 -11.53 5.01 1.85
N ARG A 32 -10.73 5.80 2.58
CA ARG A 32 -10.55 7.24 2.36
C ARG A 32 -9.70 7.54 1.14
N ASP A 33 -8.69 6.72 0.89
CA ASP A 33 -7.72 6.92 -0.19
C ASP A 33 -7.86 5.84 -1.28
N PRO A 34 -8.57 6.13 -2.39
CA PRO A 34 -8.73 5.18 -3.49
C PRO A 34 -7.43 4.95 -4.27
N SER A 35 -6.40 5.78 -4.08
CA SER A 35 -5.07 5.58 -4.69
C SER A 35 -4.23 4.56 -3.92
N PHE A 36 -4.68 4.14 -2.73
CA PHE A 36 -3.99 3.13 -1.94
C PHE A 36 -3.89 1.80 -2.69
N PRO A 37 -2.73 1.11 -2.68
CA PRO A 37 -2.53 -0.14 -3.41
C PRO A 37 -3.57 -1.21 -3.08
N LYS A 38 -3.96 -1.99 -4.10
CA LYS A 38 -4.97 -3.03 -3.94
C LYS A 38 -4.35 -4.31 -3.41
N PRO A 39 -5.00 -5.01 -2.46
CA PRO A 39 -4.53 -6.30 -2.01
C PRO A 39 -4.64 -7.35 -3.13
N ILE A 40 -3.60 -8.14 -3.25
CA ILE A 40 -3.56 -9.41 -4.00
C ILE A 40 -3.98 -10.51 -3.01
N LYS A 41 -5.10 -11.16 -3.27
CA LYS A 41 -5.58 -12.29 -2.46
C LYS A 41 -5.12 -13.60 -3.10
N ASP A 42 -4.54 -14.48 -2.29
CA ASP A 42 -4.13 -15.82 -2.71
C ASP A 42 -5.27 -16.85 -2.56
N GLY A 43 -6.50 -16.46 -2.91
CA GLY A 43 -7.65 -17.35 -2.81
C GLY A 43 -9.02 -16.66 -2.88
N HIS A 44 -10.05 -17.47 -3.11
CA HIS A 44 -11.45 -17.05 -3.18
C HIS A 44 -12.12 -16.87 -1.80
N SER A 45 -11.47 -17.31 -0.72
CA SER A 45 -12.00 -17.19 0.64
C SER A 45 -11.83 -15.79 1.21
N GLN A 46 -12.80 -15.32 2.01
CA GLN A 46 -12.70 -14.04 2.73
C GLN A 46 -11.53 -14.01 3.73
N GLN A 47 -11.05 -15.18 4.18
CA GLN A 47 -9.92 -15.34 5.10
C GLN A 47 -8.57 -15.51 4.38
N ALA A 48 -8.54 -15.46 3.04
CA ALA A 48 -7.31 -15.64 2.29
C ALA A 48 -6.29 -14.53 2.65
N PRO A 49 -5.00 -14.89 2.82
CA PRO A 49 -3.96 -13.91 3.12
C PRO A 49 -3.89 -12.86 2.01
N ALA A 50 -3.90 -11.59 2.41
CA ALA A 50 -3.77 -10.45 1.52
C ALA A 50 -2.29 -10.01 1.45
N PHE A 51 -1.79 -9.91 0.23
CA PHE A 51 -0.46 -9.44 -0.11
C PHE A 51 -0.54 -8.10 -0.82
N TYR A 52 0.50 -7.28 -0.69
CA TYR A 52 0.64 -6.01 -1.36
C TYR A 52 2.00 -5.98 -2.06
N VAL A 53 2.10 -5.28 -3.19
CA VAL A 53 3.38 -5.06 -3.86
C VAL A 53 4.08 -3.90 -3.18
N TYR A 54 5.27 -4.14 -2.63
CA TYR A 54 6.06 -3.13 -1.93
C TYR A 54 6.28 -1.87 -2.80
N GLU A 55 6.59 -2.07 -4.08
CA GLU A 55 6.85 -0.95 -5.00
C GLU A 55 5.59 -0.07 -5.22
N GLU A 56 4.38 -0.64 -5.23
CA GLU A 56 3.15 0.14 -5.34
C GLU A 56 2.92 1.00 -4.10
N VAL A 57 3.16 0.43 -2.91
CA VAL A 57 3.09 1.17 -1.63
C VAL A 57 4.13 2.29 -1.62
N ARG A 58 5.35 2.01 -2.10
CA ARG A 58 6.43 2.99 -2.18
C ARG A 58 6.09 4.13 -3.15
N CYS A 59 5.56 3.82 -4.33
CA CYS A 59 5.08 4.82 -5.29
C CYS A 59 3.99 5.69 -4.66
N TRP A 60 3.01 5.09 -3.99
CA TRP A 60 1.96 5.83 -3.29
C TRP A 60 2.51 6.79 -2.22
N LEU A 61 3.51 6.37 -1.44
CA LEU A 61 4.18 7.25 -0.47
C LEU A 61 4.90 8.42 -1.17
N ILE A 62 5.60 8.16 -2.27
CA ILE A 62 6.29 9.19 -3.06
C ILE A 62 5.27 10.20 -3.62
N ASP A 63 4.13 9.73 -4.13
CA ASP A 63 3.08 10.62 -4.63
C ASP A 63 2.51 11.51 -3.52
N ARG A 64 2.34 10.97 -2.31
CA ARG A 64 1.94 11.77 -1.14
C ARG A 64 2.99 12.80 -0.73
N MET A 65 4.28 12.44 -0.77
CA MET A 65 5.38 13.37 -0.52
C MET A 65 5.38 14.50 -1.54
N ASN A 66 5.30 14.17 -2.84
CA ASN A 66 5.25 15.17 -3.91
C ASN A 66 4.03 16.07 -3.82
N ALA A 67 2.86 15.52 -3.46
CA ALA A 67 1.64 16.30 -3.27
C ALA A 67 1.78 17.29 -2.11
N ARG A 68 2.42 16.88 -1.01
CA ARG A 68 2.74 17.77 0.11
C ARG A 68 3.76 18.84 -0.30
N ASP A 69 4.85 18.46 -0.93
CA ASP A 69 5.94 19.38 -1.29
C ASP A 69 5.48 20.43 -2.32
N LYS A 70 4.51 20.10 -3.18
CA LYS A 70 3.84 21.07 -4.08
C LYS A 70 2.91 22.05 -3.37
N GLN A 71 2.51 21.77 -2.14
CA GLN A 71 1.60 22.61 -1.37
C GLN A 71 2.36 23.68 -0.55
N ASP A 72 3.68 23.50 -0.38
CA ASP A 72 4.60 24.37 0.36
C ASP A 72 5.48 25.26 -0.57
N SER A 73 5.18 25.32 -1.88
CA SER A 73 5.87 26.19 -2.87
C SER A 73 4.90 27.14 -3.56
#